data_AF-A0A4R0F058-F1
#
_entry.id   AF-A0A4R0F058-F1
#
_cell.length_a   1.000
_cell.length_b   1.000
_cell.length_c   1.000
_cell.angle_alpha   90.00
_cell.angle_beta   90.00
_cell.angle_gamma   90.00
#
_symmetry.space_group_name_H-M   'P 1'
#
loop_
_entity.id
_entity.type
_entity.pdbx_description
1 polymer ?
#
loop_
_entity_poly.entity_id
_entity_poly.type
_entity_poly.pdbx_seq_one_letter_code
_entity_poly.pdbx_strand_id
1 'polypeptide(L)'
;MKHYILAALMLSSQYASAALDALDANQLSNIRGQGGADLSWSFSLNHNLPTNTTEVPYEYSCNGAGNEFCRLAFNVSNRKDASGNLYWLVFKKIQGTIAIDKFQLDGTTVTTSAGYKTAMKVTFLDGYPIQIRNFGFEALAIEKDTGTSDAQKGYLKQTTYSSSHESVFDRGLETGFTGLNMHGNLALSGTMKFFSCNSTATSRC
;
A
#
# COMPACT_ATOMS: atom_id res chain seq x y z
N MET A 1 14.99 -62.03 -34.38
CA MET A 1 13.93 -61.22 -33.73
C MET A 1 14.38 -59.80 -33.33
N LYS A 2 15.67 -59.50 -33.15
CA LYS A 2 16.15 -58.15 -32.76
C LYS A 2 16.25 -57.14 -33.92
N HIS A 3 16.41 -57.60 -35.17
CA HIS A 3 16.52 -56.72 -36.35
C HIS A 3 15.16 -56.26 -36.91
N TYR A 4 14.07 -56.98 -36.64
CA TYR A 4 12.72 -56.59 -37.10
C TYR A 4 12.08 -55.48 -36.26
N ILE A 5 12.52 -55.31 -35.01
CA ILE A 5 12.03 -54.25 -34.11
C ILE A 5 12.61 -52.88 -34.49
N LEU A 6 13.86 -52.84 -34.98
CA LEU A 6 14.51 -51.59 -35.40
C LEU A 6 13.90 -51.02 -36.69
N ALA A 7 13.44 -51.89 -37.59
CA ALA A 7 12.78 -51.48 -38.84
C ALA A 7 11.38 -50.90 -38.57
N ALA A 8 10.63 -51.43 -37.60
CA ALA A 8 9.32 -50.91 -37.23
C ALA A 8 9.38 -49.52 -36.58
N LEU A 9 10.46 -49.19 -35.87
CA LEU A 9 10.62 -47.89 -35.19
C LEU A 9 11.00 -46.75 -36.16
N MET A 10 11.64 -47.05 -37.29
CA MET A 10 12.02 -46.04 -38.31
C MET A 10 10.87 -45.69 -39.27
N LEU A 11 9.83 -46.52 -39.38
CA LEU A 11 8.66 -46.19 -40.20
C LEU A 11 7.67 -45.24 -39.49
N SER A 12 7.69 -45.16 -38.15
CA SER A 12 6.82 -44.25 -37.39
C SER A 12 7.29 -42.80 -37.32
N SER A 13 8.56 -42.51 -37.68
CA SER A 13 9.11 -41.14 -37.61
C SER A 13 8.78 -40.26 -38.83
N GLN A 14 8.07 -40.78 -39.83
CA GLN A 14 7.73 -40.00 -41.04
C GLN A 14 6.39 -39.26 -40.96
N TYR A 15 5.67 -39.36 -39.84
CA TYR A 15 4.38 -38.65 -39.62
C TYR A 15 4.48 -37.43 -38.69
N ALA A 16 5.70 -37.03 -38.30
CA ALA A 16 5.91 -35.81 -37.52
C ALA A 16 6.12 -34.60 -38.45
N SER A 17 5.04 -34.14 -39.09
CA SER A 17 5.03 -32.80 -39.67
C SER A 17 4.79 -31.78 -38.57
N ALA A 18 5.86 -31.17 -38.06
CA ALA A 18 5.76 -29.89 -37.36
C ALA A 18 5.63 -28.79 -38.41
N ALA A 19 4.44 -28.67 -39.01
CA ALA A 19 4.11 -27.46 -39.76
C ALA A 19 4.00 -26.32 -38.74
N LEU A 20 4.67 -25.19 -39.01
CA LEU A 20 4.32 -23.94 -38.33
C LEU A 20 2.86 -23.66 -38.65
N ASP A 21 1.99 -23.78 -37.66
CA ASP A 21 0.60 -23.36 -37.78
C ASP A 21 0.62 -21.84 -37.83
N ALA A 22 0.31 -21.27 -38.99
CA ALA A 22 0.21 -19.84 -39.17
C ALA A 22 -1.06 -19.38 -38.44
N LEU A 23 -0.89 -18.94 -37.19
CA LEU A 23 -1.99 -18.37 -36.41
C LEU A 23 -2.67 -17.25 -37.23
N ASP A 24 -3.95 -17.46 -37.54
CA ASP A 24 -4.81 -16.45 -38.14
C ASP A 24 -4.91 -15.22 -37.22
N ALA A 25 -5.12 -14.03 -37.79
CA ALA A 25 -5.31 -12.79 -37.05
C ALA A 25 -6.45 -12.89 -36.01
N ASN A 26 -7.44 -13.77 -36.21
CA ASN A 26 -8.47 -14.06 -35.21
C ASN A 26 -7.96 -14.94 -34.06
N GLN A 27 -7.02 -15.85 -34.30
CA GLN A 27 -6.35 -16.61 -33.22
C GLN A 27 -5.35 -15.74 -32.46
N LEU A 28 -4.61 -14.86 -33.15
CA LEU A 28 -3.82 -13.79 -32.53
C LEU A 28 -4.70 -12.78 -31.77
N SER A 29 -5.95 -12.57 -32.20
CA SER A 29 -6.94 -11.76 -31.46
C SER A 29 -7.42 -12.45 -30.18
N ASN A 30 -7.55 -13.78 -30.18
CA ASN A 30 -7.85 -14.54 -28.97
C ASN A 30 -6.65 -14.65 -28.02
N ILE A 31 -5.42 -14.43 -28.52
CA ILE A 31 -4.19 -14.26 -27.73
C ILE A 31 -3.88 -12.76 -27.55
N ARG A 32 -4.85 -11.85 -27.72
CA ARG A 32 -4.73 -10.50 -27.13
C ARG A 32 -4.96 -10.65 -25.64
N GLY A 33 -3.84 -10.84 -24.92
CA GLY A 33 -3.67 -10.84 -23.47
C GLY A 33 -4.92 -11.12 -22.64
N GLN A 34 -4.96 -12.27 -21.97
CA GLN A 34 -5.69 -12.45 -20.70
C GLN A 34 -5.12 -11.48 -19.64
N GLY A 35 -5.19 -10.18 -19.92
CA GLY A 35 -4.48 -9.12 -19.23
C GLY A 35 -5.26 -8.67 -18.00
N GLY A 36 -5.68 -9.62 -17.17
CA GLY A 36 -6.23 -9.37 -15.85
C GLY A 36 -5.31 -9.98 -14.80
N ALA A 37 -4.56 -9.17 -14.06
CA ALA A 37 -3.76 -9.66 -12.93
C ALA A 37 -4.59 -9.56 -11.66
N ASP A 38 -4.79 -10.70 -10.98
CA ASP A 38 -5.21 -10.72 -9.58
C ASP A 38 -3.98 -10.38 -8.72
N LEU A 39 -4.03 -9.28 -7.97
CA LEU A 39 -2.94 -8.81 -7.13
C LEU A 39 -3.41 -8.67 -5.68
N SER A 40 -2.48 -8.92 -4.76
CA SER A 40 -2.65 -8.71 -3.33
C SER A 40 -1.56 -7.78 -2.82
N TRP A 41 -1.90 -6.73 -2.08
CA TRP A 41 -0.94 -5.77 -1.51
C TRP A 41 -1.11 -5.66 0.00
N SER A 42 0.00 -5.61 0.72
CA SER A 42 0.03 -5.29 2.15
C SER A 42 1.00 -4.15 2.38
N PHE A 43 0.50 -3.07 2.95
CA PHE A 43 1.30 -1.96 3.43
C PHE A 43 1.32 -2.00 4.96
N SER A 44 2.51 -2.09 5.54
CA SER A 44 2.69 -2.12 7.00
C SER A 44 3.73 -1.08 7.40
N LEU A 45 3.44 -0.31 8.44
CA LEU A 45 4.32 0.72 8.98
C LEU A 45 4.48 0.53 10.49
N ASN A 46 5.72 0.45 10.97
CA ASN A 46 6.07 0.36 12.40
C ASN A 46 5.26 -0.70 13.15
N HIS A 47 4.97 -1.81 12.47
CA HIS A 47 4.00 -2.80 12.89
C HIS A 47 4.49 -4.18 12.51
N ASN A 48 4.55 -5.08 13.50
CA ASN A 48 4.98 -6.45 13.27
C ASN A 48 3.90 -7.21 12.51
N LEU A 49 4.30 -7.90 11.44
CA LEU A 49 3.40 -8.77 10.70
C LEU A 49 3.20 -10.08 11.48
N PRO A 50 1.99 -10.66 11.51
CA PRO A 50 1.75 -11.94 12.15
C PRO A 50 2.65 -13.02 11.53
N THR A 51 3.40 -13.74 12.35
CA THR A 51 4.24 -14.87 11.91
C THR A 51 3.47 -16.19 11.84
N ASN A 52 2.28 -16.26 12.44
CA ASN A 52 1.39 -17.43 12.45
C ASN A 52 -0.07 -17.02 12.29
N THR A 53 -0.86 -17.86 11.61
CA THR A 53 -2.29 -17.64 11.29
C THR A 53 -3.24 -17.81 12.47
N THR A 54 -2.71 -18.13 13.66
CA THR A 54 -3.47 -18.49 14.86
C THR A 54 -3.34 -17.48 16.01
N GLU A 55 -2.42 -16.53 15.93
CA GLU A 55 -2.22 -15.51 16.96
C GLU A 55 -1.97 -14.14 16.33
N VAL A 56 -2.53 -13.11 16.98
CA VAL A 56 -2.37 -11.73 16.60
C VAL A 56 -1.37 -11.08 17.55
N PRO A 57 -0.11 -10.83 17.14
CA PRO A 57 0.62 -9.69 17.67
C PRO A 57 0.70 -8.65 16.56
N TYR A 58 -0.38 -7.88 16.43
CA TYR A 58 -0.39 -6.59 15.75
C TYR A 58 0.32 -5.55 16.63
N GLU A 59 1.60 -5.78 16.91
CA GLU A 59 2.37 -5.01 17.89
C GLU A 59 3.19 -3.91 17.24
N TYR A 60 3.22 -2.78 17.94
CA TYR A 60 4.08 -1.65 17.62
C TYR A 60 5.54 -2.08 17.64
N SER A 61 6.25 -1.89 16.52
CA SER A 61 7.61 -2.45 16.38
C SER A 61 8.69 -1.61 17.05
N CYS A 62 8.37 -0.40 17.49
CA CYS A 62 9.36 0.54 18.02
C CYS A 62 9.30 0.51 19.55
N ASN A 63 10.46 0.36 20.20
CA ASN A 63 10.50 0.15 21.64
C ASN A 63 11.39 1.20 22.33
N GLY A 64 10.89 1.73 23.45
CA GLY A 64 11.60 2.67 24.31
C GLY A 64 12.17 3.87 23.56
N ALA A 65 13.49 4.01 23.57
CA ALA A 65 14.21 5.10 22.90
C ALA A 65 13.96 5.14 21.37
N GLY A 66 13.51 4.04 20.76
CA GLY A 66 13.16 3.97 19.34
C GLY A 66 11.85 4.67 18.95
N ASN A 67 11.06 5.14 19.93
CA ASN A 67 9.79 5.84 19.66
C ASN A 67 9.99 7.09 18.80
N GLU A 68 11.16 7.74 18.84
CA GLU A 68 11.46 8.92 18.03
C GLU A 68 11.52 8.64 16.53
N PHE A 69 11.92 7.43 16.13
CA PHE A 69 12.02 7.03 14.73
C PHE A 69 10.67 6.66 14.11
N CYS A 70 9.66 6.44 14.96
CA CYS A 70 8.35 5.95 14.54
C CYS A 70 7.30 7.05 14.65
N ARG A 71 7.71 8.24 14.21
CA ARG A 71 6.92 9.46 14.21
C ARG A 71 6.86 10.04 12.82
N LEU A 72 5.76 10.69 12.53
CA LEU A 72 5.63 11.50 11.33
C LEU A 72 5.49 12.96 11.76
N ALA A 73 6.45 13.79 11.35
CA ALA A 73 6.45 15.21 11.67
C ALA A 73 6.31 16.06 10.41
N PHE A 74 5.43 17.06 10.49
CA PHE A 74 5.21 18.02 9.41
C PHE A 74 5.73 19.41 9.79
N ASN A 75 6.44 20.03 8.86
CA ASN A 75 6.80 21.45 8.94
C ASN A 75 5.84 22.29 8.08
N VAL A 76 4.96 23.05 8.73
CA VAL A 76 4.13 24.03 8.01
C VAL A 76 4.92 25.30 7.71
N SER A 77 4.61 25.98 6.60
CA SER A 77 5.41 27.11 6.09
C SER A 77 5.51 28.29 7.06
N ASN A 78 4.54 28.48 7.95
CA ASN A 78 4.55 29.56 8.96
C ASN A 78 4.70 29.03 10.40
N ARG A 79 5.65 28.13 10.61
CA ARG A 79 5.86 27.46 11.92
C ARG A 79 6.72 28.25 12.92
N LYS A 80 7.04 29.51 12.64
CA LYS A 80 7.94 30.33 13.47
C LYS A 80 7.13 31.36 14.25
N ASP A 81 7.26 31.38 15.58
CA ASP A 81 6.65 32.45 16.38
C ASP A 81 7.50 33.73 16.39
N ALA A 82 6.96 34.80 17.00
CA ALA A 82 7.64 36.09 17.15
C ALA A 82 8.96 36.01 17.94
N SER A 83 9.11 35.00 18.80
CA SER A 83 10.35 34.72 19.56
C SER A 83 11.34 33.86 18.76
N GLY A 84 10.97 33.43 17.56
CA GLY A 84 11.78 32.66 16.65
C GLY A 84 11.78 31.14 16.89
N ASN A 85 10.91 30.63 17.76
CA ASN A 85 10.80 29.20 17.98
C ASN A 85 10.10 28.51 16.81
N LEU A 86 10.58 27.32 16.46
CA LEU A 86 10.00 26.49 15.40
C LEU A 86 9.07 25.43 16.01
N TYR A 87 7.88 25.30 15.44
CA TYR A 87 6.88 24.32 15.84
C TYR A 87 6.75 23.20 14.82
N TRP A 88 6.36 22.02 15.28
CA TRP A 88 6.16 20.82 14.50
C TRP A 88 4.81 20.23 14.83
N LEU A 89 4.07 19.79 13.81
CA LEU A 89 2.93 18.89 14.03
C LEU A 89 3.47 17.47 14.00
N VAL A 90 3.37 16.75 15.11
CA VAL A 90 4.02 15.44 15.31
C VAL A 90 2.98 14.39 15.62
N PHE A 91 2.88 13.40 14.73
CA PHE A 91 2.16 12.15 14.94
C PHE A 91 3.11 11.16 15.61
N LYS A 92 2.85 10.86 16.88
CA LYS A 92 3.68 10.00 17.71
C LYS A 92 3.19 8.56 17.65
N LYS A 93 4.13 7.62 17.58
CA LYS A 93 3.89 6.18 17.44
C LYS A 93 2.90 5.86 16.31
N ILE A 94 3.17 6.40 15.13
CA ILE A 94 2.37 6.06 13.94
C ILE A 94 2.64 4.59 13.59
N GLN A 95 1.58 3.81 13.42
CA GLN A 95 1.68 2.38 13.17
C GLN A 95 0.44 1.83 12.46
N GLY A 96 0.59 0.61 11.96
CA GLY A 96 -0.51 -0.25 11.52
C GLY A 96 -0.29 -0.87 10.15
N THR A 97 -1.28 -1.64 9.73
CA THR A 97 -1.26 -2.37 8.48
C THR A 97 -2.56 -2.14 7.70
N ILE A 98 -2.42 -1.89 6.40
CA ILE A 98 -3.51 -1.86 5.42
C ILE A 98 -3.22 -2.93 4.39
N ALA A 99 -4.10 -3.93 4.31
CA ALA A 99 -3.97 -5.04 3.37
C ALA A 99 -5.17 -5.09 2.42
N ILE A 100 -4.88 -5.35 1.15
CA ILE A 100 -5.84 -5.58 0.08
C ILE A 100 -5.60 -7.02 -0.40
N ASP A 101 -6.48 -7.93 0.01
CA ASP A 101 -6.31 -9.37 -0.26
C ASP A 101 -6.41 -9.67 -1.75
N LYS A 102 -7.29 -8.97 -2.46
CA LYS A 102 -7.47 -9.14 -3.89
C LYS A 102 -8.03 -7.90 -4.56
N PHE A 103 -7.35 -7.44 -5.60
CA PHE A 103 -7.91 -6.55 -6.59
C PHE A 103 -7.45 -6.99 -7.98
N GLN A 104 -8.22 -6.63 -9.00
CA GLN A 104 -7.95 -6.98 -10.38
C GLN A 104 -7.41 -5.79 -11.15
N LEU A 105 -6.33 -5.99 -11.89
CA LEU A 105 -5.77 -5.00 -12.80
C LEU A 105 -5.94 -5.47 -14.24
N ASP A 106 -6.72 -4.74 -15.02
CA ASP A 106 -7.07 -5.09 -16.40
C ASP A 106 -6.97 -3.88 -17.35
N GLY A 107 -6.69 -4.12 -18.62
CA GLY A 107 -6.74 -3.10 -19.67
C GLY A 107 -8.19 -2.85 -20.11
N THR A 108 -8.60 -1.59 -20.21
CA THR A 108 -9.92 -1.23 -20.76
C THR A 108 -9.82 -0.04 -21.70
N THR A 109 -10.87 0.20 -22.48
CA THR A 109 -11.05 1.46 -23.21
C THR A 109 -12.02 2.37 -22.44
N VAL A 110 -11.74 3.67 -22.41
CA VAL A 110 -12.64 4.72 -21.93
C VAL A 110 -12.99 5.64 -23.09
N THR A 111 -14.26 5.98 -23.21
CA THR A 111 -14.75 6.95 -24.19
C THR A 111 -14.69 8.34 -23.58
N THR A 112 -14.00 9.26 -24.24
CA THR A 112 -13.92 10.68 -23.86
C THR A 112 -14.49 11.55 -24.97
N SER A 113 -14.68 12.84 -24.71
CA SER A 113 -15.03 13.82 -25.75
C SER A 113 -13.98 13.90 -26.87
N ALA A 114 -12.72 13.54 -26.58
CA ALA A 114 -11.61 13.48 -27.53
C ALA A 114 -11.43 12.09 -28.18
N GLY A 115 -12.39 11.17 -28.03
CA GLY A 115 -12.37 9.82 -28.59
C GLY A 115 -11.99 8.73 -27.59
N TYR A 116 -11.64 7.55 -28.12
CA TYR A 116 -11.29 6.37 -27.32
C TYR A 116 -9.87 6.46 -26.76
N LYS A 117 -9.72 6.14 -25.47
CA LYS A 117 -8.44 6.08 -24.76
C LYS A 117 -8.25 4.70 -24.14
N THR A 118 -7.03 4.18 -24.19
CA THR A 118 -6.63 3.04 -23.38
C THR A 118 -6.53 3.47 -21.92
N ALA A 119 -6.97 2.60 -21.02
CA ALA A 119 -7.04 2.85 -19.60
C ALA A 119 -6.66 1.59 -18.83
N MET A 120 -6.09 1.79 -17.65
CA MET A 120 -5.90 0.75 -16.65
C MET A 120 -7.13 0.71 -15.74
N LYS A 121 -7.79 -0.43 -15.65
CA LYS A 121 -8.95 -0.69 -14.80
C LYS A 121 -8.49 -1.45 -13.55
N VAL A 122 -8.65 -0.83 -12.39
CA VAL A 122 -8.49 -1.48 -11.08
C VAL A 122 -9.89 -1.83 -10.57
N THR A 123 -10.14 -3.11 -10.28
CA THR A 123 -11.44 -3.59 -9.77
C THR A 123 -11.29 -4.11 -8.36
N PHE A 124 -12.12 -3.58 -7.46
CA PHE A 124 -12.27 -4.07 -6.10
C PHE A 124 -13.47 -4.99 -6.02
N LEU A 125 -13.30 -6.10 -5.31
CA LEU A 125 -14.26 -7.17 -5.19
C LEU A 125 -14.84 -7.16 -3.78
N ASP A 126 -16.17 -7.14 -3.68
CA ASP A 126 -16.87 -7.09 -2.39
C ASP A 126 -16.48 -8.24 -1.43
N GLY A 127 -16.26 -9.44 -2.00
CA GLY A 127 -15.83 -10.62 -1.24
C GLY A 127 -14.41 -10.57 -0.68
N TYR A 128 -13.63 -9.53 -1.00
CA TYR A 128 -12.24 -9.34 -0.57
C TYR A 128 -12.07 -7.93 0.01
N PRO A 129 -12.57 -7.68 1.23
CA PRO A 129 -12.53 -6.35 1.82
C PRO A 129 -11.08 -5.91 2.10
N ILE A 130 -10.85 -4.60 2.05
CA ILE A 130 -9.60 -4.00 2.49
C ILE A 130 -9.52 -4.14 4.01
N GLN A 131 -8.49 -4.78 4.52
CA GLN A 131 -8.27 -5.00 5.94
C GLN A 131 -7.42 -3.86 6.51
N ILE A 132 -7.94 -3.17 7.52
CA ILE A 132 -7.23 -2.14 8.27
C ILE A 132 -7.01 -2.68 9.68
N ARG A 133 -5.74 -2.78 10.10
CA ARG A 133 -5.34 -3.35 11.39
C ARG A 133 -4.45 -2.36 12.13
N ASN A 134 -4.97 -1.88 13.26
CA ASN A 134 -4.27 -1.02 14.20
C ASN A 134 -3.60 0.18 13.52
N PHE A 135 -4.28 0.76 12.53
CA PHE A 135 -3.77 1.87 11.74
C PHE A 135 -4.08 3.19 12.43
N GLY A 136 -3.03 3.93 12.77
CA GLY A 136 -3.18 5.24 13.40
C GLY A 136 -1.95 5.66 14.19
N PHE A 137 -2.16 6.46 15.21
CA PHE A 137 -1.13 7.07 16.04
C PHE A 137 -1.62 7.22 17.48
N GLU A 138 -0.71 7.07 18.44
CA GLU A 138 -1.06 7.15 19.87
C GLU A 138 -1.36 8.60 20.29
N ALA A 139 -0.56 9.55 19.82
CA ALA A 139 -0.66 10.95 20.22
C ALA A 139 -0.31 11.90 19.08
N LEU A 140 -1.12 12.94 18.89
CA LEU A 140 -0.83 14.10 18.06
C LEU A 140 -0.44 15.25 18.97
N ALA A 141 0.70 15.88 18.68
CA ALA A 141 1.23 16.99 19.46
C ALA A 141 1.75 18.11 18.58
N ILE A 142 1.68 19.34 19.10
CA ILE A 142 2.45 20.46 18.56
C ILE A 142 3.71 20.58 19.43
N GLU A 143 4.87 20.31 18.85
CA GLU A 143 6.14 20.31 19.58
C GLU A 143 7.04 21.43 19.12
N LYS A 144 7.79 22.00 20.06
CA LYS A 144 8.68 23.13 19.84
C LYS A 144 10.14 22.68 19.89
N ASP A 145 10.97 23.24 19.01
CA ASP A 145 12.42 23.12 19.15
C ASP A 145 12.87 23.67 20.52
N THR A 146 13.80 22.96 21.16
CA THR A 146 14.42 23.35 22.43
C THR A 146 15.83 23.89 22.26
N GLY A 147 16.36 23.84 21.04
CA GLY A 147 17.70 24.30 20.68
C GLY A 147 17.99 24.10 19.20
N THR A 148 19.26 24.27 18.83
CA THR A 148 19.70 24.27 17.42
C THR A 148 20.19 22.92 16.92
N SER A 149 20.56 21.99 17.81
CA SER A 149 21.01 20.65 17.43
C SER A 149 19.86 19.74 16.99
N ASP A 150 20.18 18.68 16.25
CA ASP A 150 19.19 17.72 15.74
C ASP A 150 18.45 17.00 16.87
N ALA A 151 19.15 16.63 17.95
CA ALA A 151 18.54 16.00 19.13
C ALA A 151 17.55 16.93 19.88
N GLN A 152 17.62 18.23 19.65
CA GLN A 152 16.76 19.24 20.29
C GLN A 152 15.54 19.63 19.45
N LYS A 153 15.35 18.97 18.30
CA LYS A 153 14.19 19.21 17.45
C LYS A 153 12.91 18.72 18.12
N GLY A 154 11.85 19.53 18.02
CA GLY A 154 10.58 19.25 18.67
C GLY A 154 10.00 17.88 18.30
N TYR A 155 10.22 17.44 17.05
CA TYR A 155 9.75 16.14 16.58
C TYR A 155 10.39 14.92 17.26
N LEU A 156 11.54 15.06 17.94
CA LEU A 156 12.20 13.99 18.70
C LEU A 156 11.81 13.98 20.19
N LYS A 157 10.99 14.93 20.66
CA LYS A 157 10.67 15.04 22.08
C LYS A 157 9.87 13.84 22.62
N GLN A 158 10.36 13.17 23.65
CA GLN A 158 9.77 11.93 24.21
C GLN A 158 9.05 12.13 25.55
N THR A 159 8.46 13.30 25.76
CA THR A 159 7.76 13.59 27.02
C THR A 159 6.52 12.71 27.15
N THR A 160 6.38 12.08 28.32
CA THR A 160 5.22 11.28 28.72
C THR A 160 4.50 11.91 29.91
N TYR A 161 3.23 11.55 30.11
CA TYR A 161 2.52 11.96 31.30
C TYR A 161 3.09 11.27 32.55
N SER A 162 3.19 12.02 33.65
CA SER A 162 3.66 11.50 34.93
C SER A 162 2.80 10.34 35.44
N SER A 163 3.36 9.45 36.26
CA SER A 163 2.61 8.39 36.95
C SER A 163 1.49 8.91 37.87
N SER A 164 1.55 10.17 38.29
CA SER A 164 0.53 10.85 39.10
C SER A 164 -0.43 11.72 38.27
N HIS A 165 -0.50 11.54 36.95
CA HIS A 165 -1.39 12.34 36.11
C HIS A 165 -2.86 12.08 36.46
N GLU A 166 -3.72 13.10 36.32
CA GLU A 166 -5.12 13.04 36.73
C GLU A 166 -5.89 11.96 35.95
N SER A 167 -5.70 11.94 34.62
CA SER A 167 -6.18 10.85 33.77
C SER A 167 -5.32 9.61 33.96
N VAL A 168 -5.91 8.56 34.53
CA VAL A 168 -5.24 7.25 34.71
C VAL A 168 -4.87 6.63 33.37
N PHE A 169 -5.70 6.85 32.34
CA PHE A 169 -5.48 6.35 30.98
C PHE A 169 -4.20 6.91 30.37
N ASP A 170 -3.92 8.20 30.59
CA ASP A 170 -2.81 8.88 29.93
C ASP A 170 -1.45 8.63 30.61
N ARG A 171 -1.43 8.08 31.83
CA ARG A 171 -0.18 7.86 32.61
C ARG A 171 0.82 7.01 31.83
N GLY A 172 2.02 7.55 31.59
CA GLY A 172 3.08 6.87 30.85
C GLY A 172 2.92 6.89 29.33
N LEU A 173 1.81 7.41 28.79
CA LEU A 173 1.64 7.65 27.35
C LEU A 173 2.38 8.92 26.93
N GLU A 174 2.72 9.01 25.65
CA GLU A 174 3.35 10.23 25.12
C GLU A 174 2.37 11.40 25.14
N THR A 175 2.84 12.59 25.52
CA THR A 175 1.97 13.76 25.61
C THR A 175 1.46 14.19 24.24
N GLY A 176 0.15 14.46 24.15
CA GLY A 176 -0.54 14.95 22.96
C GLY A 176 -1.97 15.36 23.28
N PHE A 177 -2.68 15.87 22.27
CA PHE A 177 -4.06 16.35 22.45
C PHE A 177 -5.12 15.42 21.86
N THR A 178 -4.72 14.43 21.05
CA THR A 178 -5.63 13.39 20.52
C THR A 178 -4.84 12.18 20.01
N GLY A 179 -5.49 11.03 19.93
CA GLY A 179 -4.99 9.81 19.32
C GLY A 179 -6.06 9.20 18.43
N LEU A 180 -5.66 8.42 17.42
CA LEU A 180 -6.58 7.70 16.54
C LEU A 180 -6.06 6.28 16.35
N ASN A 181 -6.93 5.30 16.52
CA ASN A 181 -6.66 3.92 16.17
C ASN A 181 -7.83 3.37 15.34
N MET A 182 -7.55 2.96 14.11
CA MET A 182 -8.51 2.38 13.19
C MET A 182 -8.27 0.87 13.06
N HIS A 183 -9.32 0.11 13.33
CA HIS A 183 -9.33 -1.33 13.13
C HIS A 183 -10.67 -1.71 12.48
N GLY A 184 -10.62 -2.33 11.31
CA GLY A 184 -11.84 -2.68 10.59
C GLY A 184 -11.60 -3.27 9.21
N ASN A 185 -12.71 -3.62 8.55
CA ASN A 185 -12.72 -4.08 7.17
C ASN A 185 -13.53 -3.08 6.35
N LEU A 186 -12.97 -2.62 5.23
CA LEU A 186 -13.64 -1.76 4.26
C LEU A 186 -14.04 -2.60 3.05
N ALA A 187 -15.32 -2.93 2.95
CA ALA A 187 -15.89 -3.53 1.75
C ALA A 187 -15.98 -2.46 0.65
N LEU A 188 -15.29 -2.68 -0.46
CA LEU A 188 -15.34 -1.81 -1.63
C LEU A 188 -15.68 -2.67 -2.84
N SER A 189 -16.74 -2.28 -3.56
CA SER A 189 -17.14 -2.91 -4.81
C SER A 189 -17.17 -1.84 -5.89
N GLY A 190 -16.35 -1.99 -6.92
CA GLY A 190 -16.31 -1.01 -8.00
C GLY A 190 -15.03 -1.06 -8.84
N THR A 191 -15.04 -0.25 -9.90
CA THR A 191 -13.91 -0.16 -10.83
C THR A 191 -13.40 1.27 -10.92
N MET A 192 -12.10 1.46 -10.76
CA MET A 192 -11.40 2.71 -11.06
C MET A 192 -10.71 2.57 -12.41
N LYS A 193 -10.85 3.56 -13.30
CA LYS A 193 -10.22 3.55 -14.62
C LYS A 193 -9.25 4.73 -14.72
N PHE A 194 -7.97 4.44 -14.83
CA PHE A 194 -6.90 5.42 -14.99
C PHE A 194 -6.53 5.53 -16.47
N PHE A 195 -6.62 6.72 -17.04
CA PHE A 195 -6.22 6.99 -18.42
C PHE A 195 -5.47 8.32 -18.49
N SER A 196 -4.54 8.42 -19.45
CA SER A 196 -3.77 9.65 -19.64
C SER A 196 -4.60 10.71 -20.35
N CYS A 197 -4.55 11.93 -19.82
CA CYS A 197 -4.94 13.13 -20.54
C CYS A 197 -3.73 13.74 -21.22
N ASN A 198 -3.79 13.96 -22.54
CA ASN A 198 -2.77 14.75 -23.22
C ASN A 198 -3.30 16.18 -23.33
N SER A 199 -2.65 17.13 -22.65
CA SER A 199 -3.02 18.53 -22.61
C SER A 199 -2.39 19.30 -23.77
N THR A 200 -3.12 19.45 -24.88
CA THR A 200 -3.03 20.69 -25.65
C THR A 200 -4.08 21.65 -25.10
N ALA A 201 -3.63 22.82 -24.66
CA ALA A 201 -4.33 23.75 -23.77
C ALA A 201 -5.81 23.94 -24.13
N THR A 202 -6.71 23.55 -23.20
CA THR A 202 -8.12 23.95 -22.99
C THR A 202 -9.14 22.83 -22.76
N SER A 203 -8.82 21.54 -22.94
CA SER A 203 -9.84 20.51 -22.70
C SER A 203 -9.81 19.93 -21.29
N ARG A 204 -10.97 19.98 -20.62
CA ARG A 204 -11.30 19.07 -19.54
C ARG A 204 -11.23 17.64 -20.09
N CYS A 205 -10.53 16.77 -19.40
CA CYS A 205 -10.89 15.36 -19.38
C CYS A 205 -12.24 15.21 -18.68
#